data_AF-A0A2N2LL61-F1
#
_entry.id   AF-A0A2N2LL61-F1
#
_cell.length_a   1.000
_cell.length_b   1.000
_cell.length_c   1.000
_cell.angle_alpha   90.00
_cell.angle_beta   90.00
_cell.angle_gamma   90.00
#
_symmetry.space_group_name_H-M   'P 1'
#
loop_
_entity.id
_entity.type
_entity.pdbx_description
1 polymer ?
#
loop_
_entity_poly.entity_id
_entity_poly.type
_entity_poly.pdbx_seq_one_letter_code
_entity_poly.pdbx_strand_id
1 'polypeptide(L)'
;MERVLPLPEVPGLRRDRDGPRPRAGGRHLVTPEAARPLPTLVSSEPLAAAGYLNVTRDVIRFPNGHEVDRAIVWHPGAVALVVEDADGRWLMVSQYRHAVGRELVEIPAGTREAGEDPDVTAAREVREETGYAAGTLVRLGGAWMAPGFCSEYIHYYLATDLRHDPLPQDHDEYIAEPIRMTVGQIEAAIDAGEIEDSKTLIALSLLARHRARAGRLAGNRERQ
;
A
#
# COMPACT_ATOMS: atom_id res chain seq x y z
N MET A 1 24.09 -24.17 1.90
CA MET A 1 23.30 -23.27 2.76
C MET A 1 24.01 -21.91 2.74
N GLU A 2 23.89 -21.18 1.63
CA GLU A 2 24.62 -19.93 1.42
C GLU A 2 23.81 -18.75 1.99
N ARG A 3 24.44 -18.02 2.91
CA ARG A 3 23.88 -16.81 3.51
C ARG A 3 23.85 -15.72 2.44
N VAL A 4 22.64 -15.27 2.10
CA VAL A 4 22.42 -13.97 1.47
C VAL A 4 23.08 -12.92 2.37
N LEU A 5 24.16 -12.31 1.90
CA LEU A 5 24.81 -11.24 2.64
C LEU A 5 23.85 -10.05 2.75
N PRO A 6 23.68 -9.45 3.95
CA PRO A 6 22.82 -8.29 4.11
C PRO A 6 23.39 -7.11 3.32
N LEU A 7 22.56 -6.51 2.46
CA LEU A 7 22.86 -5.26 1.74
C LEU A 7 23.19 -4.15 2.76
N PRO A 8 24.05 -3.17 2.40
CA PRO A 8 24.51 -2.13 3.32
C PRO A 8 23.34 -1.37 3.95
N GLU A 9 23.41 -1.13 5.26
CA GLU A 9 22.46 -0.27 5.96
C GLU A 9 22.58 1.16 5.41
N VAL A 10 21.49 1.68 4.86
CA VAL A 10 21.36 3.13 4.64
C VAL A 10 20.88 3.69 5.97
N PRO A 11 21.62 4.62 6.61
CA PRO A 11 21.26 5.11 7.94
C PRO A 11 19.80 5.55 8.01
N GLY A 12 19.04 4.99 8.96
CA GLY A 12 17.63 5.36 9.21
C GLY A 12 16.57 4.63 8.38
N LEU A 13 16.94 3.82 7.38
CA LEU A 13 15.99 3.15 6.50
C LEU A 13 15.91 1.64 6.76
N ARG A 14 14.83 1.17 7.38
CA ARG A 14 14.47 -0.26 7.35
C ARG A 14 13.87 -0.57 5.98
N ARG A 15 14.61 -1.33 5.18
CA ARG A 15 14.12 -1.89 3.92
C ARG A 15 13.08 -2.96 4.26
N ASP A 16 11.80 -2.64 4.25
CA ASP A 16 10.76 -3.67 4.31
C ASP A 16 10.81 -4.48 3.01
N ARG A 17 11.66 -5.50 2.99
CA ARG A 17 11.73 -6.49 1.91
C ARG A 17 10.58 -7.49 1.98
N ASP A 18 9.91 -7.54 3.13
CA ASP A 18 8.88 -8.51 3.42
C ASP A 18 7.53 -7.80 3.41
N GLY A 19 6.87 -7.79 2.24
CA GLY A 19 5.42 -7.81 2.23
C GLY A 19 4.91 -9.00 3.06
N PRO A 20 3.62 -9.04 3.47
CA PRO A 20 3.06 -10.15 4.24
C PRO A 20 3.45 -11.49 3.62
N ARG A 21 4.22 -12.29 4.38
CA ARG A 21 4.65 -13.62 3.95
C ARG A 21 3.40 -14.45 3.66
N PRO A 22 3.34 -15.18 2.54
CA PRO A 22 2.18 -16.02 2.24
C PRO A 22 1.91 -16.98 3.40
N ARG A 23 0.62 -17.16 3.74
CA ARG A 23 0.21 -18.11 4.78
C ARG A 23 0.81 -19.48 4.49
N ALA A 24 1.31 -20.14 5.55
CA ALA A 24 1.79 -21.51 5.47
C ALA A 24 0.72 -22.40 4.79
N GLY A 25 1.07 -23.05 3.68
CA GLY A 25 0.18 -23.96 2.93
C GLY A 25 -0.41 -23.41 1.63
N GLY A 26 -0.17 -22.14 1.25
CA GLY A 26 -0.50 -21.65 -0.09
C GLY A 26 0.54 -22.10 -1.13
N ARG A 27 0.11 -22.62 -2.28
CA ARG A 27 1.02 -22.81 -3.43
C ARG A 27 1.59 -21.45 -3.81
N HIS A 28 2.91 -21.26 -3.69
CA HIS A 28 3.55 -20.07 -4.20
C HIS A 28 3.46 -20.10 -5.72
N LEU A 29 2.92 -19.04 -6.35
CA LEU A 29 2.80 -18.94 -7.81
C LEU A 29 4.19 -19.04 -8.48
N VAL A 30 5.24 -18.70 -7.74
CA VAL A 30 6.63 -18.98 -8.07
C VAL A 30 7.06 -20.23 -7.29
N THR A 31 7.21 -21.39 -7.93
CA THR A 31 7.62 -22.61 -7.23
C THR A 31 9.12 -22.57 -6.88
N PRO A 32 9.54 -22.95 -5.66
CA PRO A 32 10.96 -23.00 -5.28
C PRO A 32 11.80 -23.93 -6.17
N GLU A 33 11.19 -24.98 -6.71
CA GLU A 33 11.83 -25.98 -7.56
C GLU A 33 12.21 -25.47 -8.96
N ALA A 34 11.72 -24.27 -9.34
CA ALA A 34 12.08 -23.53 -10.55
C ALA A 34 12.77 -22.19 -10.23
N ALA A 35 13.29 -22.01 -9.01
CA ALA A 35 13.91 -20.77 -8.58
C ALA A 35 15.23 -20.56 -9.32
N ARG A 36 15.16 -19.79 -10.41
CA ARG A 36 16.36 -19.18 -10.99
C ARG A 36 17.06 -18.39 -9.88
N PRO A 37 18.39 -18.49 -9.76
CA PRO A 37 19.11 -17.71 -8.77
C PRO A 37 18.80 -16.22 -8.93
N LEU A 38 18.61 -15.52 -7.81
CA LEU A 38 18.29 -14.09 -7.82
C LEU A 38 19.54 -13.27 -8.17
N PRO A 39 19.37 -12.06 -8.73
CA PRO A 39 20.49 -11.14 -8.86
C PRO A 39 21.11 -10.80 -7.51
N THR A 40 22.42 -10.58 -7.47
CA THR A 40 23.15 -10.13 -6.28
C THR A 40 23.51 -8.65 -6.41
N LEU A 41 23.51 -7.92 -5.29
CA LEU A 41 24.00 -6.53 -5.29
C LEU A 41 25.53 -6.53 -5.38
N VAL A 42 26.06 -5.77 -6.34
CA VAL A 42 27.50 -5.54 -6.52
C VAL A 42 27.92 -4.26 -5.80
N SER A 43 27.17 -3.16 -6.02
CA SER A 43 27.41 -1.87 -5.36
C SER A 43 26.10 -1.09 -5.22
N SER A 44 26.08 -0.13 -4.30
CA SER A 44 24.97 0.80 -4.09
C SER A 44 25.52 2.16 -3.69
N GLU A 45 25.16 3.20 -4.44
CA GLU A 45 25.64 4.57 -4.28
C GLU A 45 24.44 5.51 -4.01
N PRO A 46 24.43 6.31 -2.94
CA PRO A 46 23.40 7.32 -2.73
C PRO A 46 23.44 8.40 -3.81
N LEU A 47 22.30 8.72 -4.41
CA LEU A 47 22.14 9.80 -5.40
C LEU A 47 21.47 11.05 -4.80
N ALA A 48 20.42 10.86 -4.00
CA ALA A 48 19.67 11.95 -3.38
C ALA A 48 18.89 11.47 -2.14
N ALA A 49 18.54 12.42 -1.26
CA ALA A 49 17.59 12.22 -0.16
C ALA A 49 16.68 13.45 -0.07
N ALA A 50 15.36 13.23 0.03
CA ALA A 50 14.36 14.28 0.13
C ALA A 50 13.15 13.78 0.92
N GLY A 51 12.88 14.40 2.08
CA GLY A 51 11.84 13.92 3.00
C GLY A 51 12.10 12.47 3.42
N TYR A 52 11.06 11.63 3.35
CA TYR A 52 11.15 10.19 3.65
C TYR A 52 11.72 9.33 2.50
N LEU A 53 12.02 9.93 1.34
CA LEU A 53 12.53 9.22 0.17
C LEU A 53 14.06 9.28 0.10
N ASN A 54 14.65 8.13 -0.24
CA ASN A 54 16.08 8.02 -0.58
C ASN A 54 16.23 7.45 -1.98
N VAL A 55 17.18 7.95 -2.76
CA VAL A 55 17.45 7.46 -4.13
C VAL A 55 18.85 6.91 -4.20
N THR A 56 19.01 5.68 -4.69
CA THR A 56 20.34 5.05 -4.90
C THR A 56 20.53 4.62 -6.35
N ARG A 57 21.80 4.53 -6.76
CA ARG A 57 22.24 3.79 -7.94
C ARG A 57 22.78 2.44 -7.48
N ASP A 58 22.04 1.38 -7.80
CA ASP A 58 22.42 0.01 -7.46
C ASP A 58 22.94 -0.70 -8.72
N VAL A 59 24.11 -1.34 -8.62
CA VAL A 59 24.60 -2.28 -9.63
C VAL A 59 24.27 -3.69 -9.16
N ILE A 60 23.49 -4.43 -9.96
CA ILE A 60 23.14 -5.82 -9.68
C ILE A 60 23.78 -6.75 -10.72
N ARG A 61 24.20 -7.94 -10.28
CA ARG A 61 24.73 -9.01 -11.15
C ARG A 61 23.72 -10.15 -11.24
N PHE A 62 23.28 -10.45 -12.45
CA PHE A 62 22.42 -11.59 -12.74
C PHE A 62 23.22 -12.90 -12.73
N PRO A 63 22.56 -14.07 -12.61
CA PRO A 63 23.27 -15.36 -12.61
C PRO A 63 24.05 -15.69 -13.87
N ASN A 64 23.70 -15.08 -15.00
CA ASN A 64 24.46 -15.17 -16.25
C ASN A 64 25.72 -14.29 -16.25
N GLY A 65 26.05 -13.64 -15.13
CA GLY A 65 27.20 -12.75 -14.98
C GLY A 65 26.97 -11.33 -15.48
N HIS A 66 25.84 -11.03 -16.13
CA HIS A 66 25.57 -9.69 -16.64
C HIS A 66 25.29 -8.72 -15.49
N GLU A 67 25.95 -7.57 -15.53
CA GLU A 67 25.72 -6.47 -14.59
C GLU A 67 24.85 -5.40 -15.23
N VAL A 68 23.96 -4.82 -14.42
CA VAL A 68 23.09 -3.72 -14.85
C VAL A 68 22.93 -2.74 -13.69
N ASP A 69 22.94 -1.44 -14.01
CA ASP A 69 22.62 -0.40 -13.04
C ASP A 69 21.11 -0.10 -12.98
N ARG A 70 20.65 0.31 -11.80
CA ARG A 70 19.26 0.67 -11.49
C ARG A 70 19.23 1.91 -10.60
N ALA A 71 18.38 2.87 -10.94
CA ALA A 71 17.97 3.88 -9.98
C ALA A 71 16.83 3.30 -9.12
N ILE A 72 17.03 3.29 -7.81
CA ILE A 72 16.04 2.77 -6.84
C ILE A 72 15.60 3.91 -5.93
N VAL A 73 14.29 4.16 -5.91
CA VAL A 73 13.61 5.02 -4.94
C VAL A 73 13.18 4.16 -3.76
N TRP A 74 13.72 4.47 -2.60
CA TRP A 74 13.41 3.80 -1.35
C TRP A 74 12.33 4.58 -0.61
N HIS A 75 11.22 3.89 -0.35
CA HIS A 75 10.04 4.38 0.37
C HIS A 75 9.84 3.53 1.64
N PRO A 76 9.41 4.10 2.78
CA PRO A 76 9.12 3.34 4.01
C PRO A 76 7.85 2.44 3.92
N GLY A 77 7.20 2.39 2.76
CA GLY A 77 5.84 1.86 2.59
C GLY A 77 4.75 2.80 3.12
N ALA A 78 3.51 2.40 2.92
CA ALA A 78 2.32 3.18 3.26
C ALA A 78 1.13 2.27 3.59
N VAL A 79 0.04 2.89 4.02
CA VAL A 79 -1.27 2.26 4.20
C VAL A 79 -2.30 2.95 3.31
N ALA A 80 -3.35 2.23 2.91
CA ALA A 80 -4.51 2.80 2.24
C ALA A 80 -5.78 2.16 2.77
N LEU A 81 -6.84 2.94 2.96
CA LEU A 81 -8.02 2.53 3.70
C LEU A 81 -9.29 2.70 2.87
N VAL A 82 -10.05 1.62 2.73
CA VAL A 82 -11.48 1.71 2.43
C VAL A 82 -12.19 2.11 3.72
N VAL A 83 -12.61 3.36 3.82
CA VAL A 83 -13.34 3.87 4.98
C VAL A 83 -14.82 3.86 4.69
N GLU A 84 -15.55 2.88 5.23
CA GLU A 84 -16.94 2.62 4.88
C GLU A 84 -17.89 3.04 6.01
N ASP A 85 -18.86 3.89 5.66
CA ASP A 85 -19.90 4.33 6.58
C ASP A 85 -21.03 3.29 6.76
N ALA A 86 -21.96 3.57 7.67
CA ALA A 86 -23.08 2.68 7.97
C ALA A 86 -24.04 2.45 6.78
N ASP A 87 -24.01 3.33 5.77
CA ASP A 87 -24.81 3.22 4.55
C ASP A 87 -24.05 2.48 3.43
N GLY A 88 -22.84 1.99 3.70
CA GLY A 88 -22.00 1.30 2.71
C GLY A 88 -21.35 2.24 1.70
N ARG A 89 -21.25 3.54 1.98
CA ARG A 89 -20.52 4.52 1.17
C ARG A 89 -19.11 4.67 1.68
N TRP A 90 -18.20 4.94 0.76
CA TRP A 90 -16.80 5.20 1.07
C TRP A 90 -16.58 6.69 1.30
N LEU A 91 -15.76 7.01 2.29
CA LEU A 91 -15.23 8.35 2.51
C LEU A 91 -13.97 8.47 1.65
N MET A 92 -14.09 9.22 0.55
CA MET A 92 -13.03 9.55 -0.39
C MET A 92 -12.44 10.92 -0.05
N VAL A 93 -11.18 11.14 -0.39
CA VAL A 93 -10.48 12.42 -0.24
C VAL A 93 -10.14 13.00 -1.61
N SER A 94 -10.05 14.33 -1.70
CA SER A 94 -9.46 15.03 -2.85
C SER A 94 -8.14 15.64 -2.42
N GLN A 95 -7.05 15.28 -3.09
CA GLN A 95 -5.71 15.75 -2.76
C GLN A 95 -4.97 16.22 -4.00
N TYR A 96 -4.33 17.39 -3.90
CA TYR A 96 -3.44 17.87 -4.95
C TYR A 96 -2.16 17.04 -4.98
N ARG A 97 -1.91 16.36 -6.10
CA ARG A 97 -0.69 15.56 -6.30
C ARG A 97 0.22 16.28 -7.29
N HIS A 98 1.24 16.96 -6.76
CA HIS A 98 2.15 17.78 -7.56
C HIS A 98 2.84 17.00 -8.70
N ALA A 99 3.17 15.72 -8.49
CA ALA A 99 3.79 14.86 -9.49
C ALA A 99 2.95 14.67 -10.77
N VAL A 100 1.63 14.82 -10.68
CA VAL A 100 0.70 14.79 -11.82
C VAL A 100 0.02 16.14 -12.08
N GLY A 101 0.34 17.17 -11.29
CA GLY A 101 -0.09 18.55 -11.48
C GLY A 101 -1.59 18.80 -11.31
N ARG A 102 -2.35 17.91 -10.66
CA ARG A 102 -3.81 18.03 -10.49
C ARG A 102 -4.29 17.45 -9.16
N GLU A 103 -5.52 17.75 -8.79
CA GLU A 103 -6.24 17.04 -7.74
C GLU A 103 -6.67 15.66 -8.22
N LEU A 104 -6.53 14.67 -7.33
CA LEU A 104 -7.05 13.32 -7.53
C LEU A 104 -8.07 13.01 -6.45
N VAL A 105 -9.18 12.38 -6.85
CA VAL A 105 -10.10 11.73 -5.91
C VAL A 105 -9.57 10.34 -5.62
N GLU A 106 -9.30 10.06 -4.35
CA GLU A 106 -8.64 8.84 -3.89
C GLU A 106 -9.15 8.37 -2.54
N ILE A 107 -8.87 7.11 -2.21
CA ILE A 107 -9.08 6.61 -0.84
C ILE A 107 -8.05 7.22 0.11
N PRO A 108 -8.41 7.37 1.41
CA PRO A 108 -7.47 7.77 2.44
C PRO A 108 -6.23 6.87 2.46
N ALA A 109 -5.05 7.47 2.60
CA ALA A 109 -3.78 6.77 2.60
C ALA A 109 -2.69 7.64 3.21
N GLY A 110 -1.75 7.01 3.91
CA GLY A 110 -0.63 7.75 4.46
C GLY A 110 0.63 6.93 4.64
N THR A 111 1.72 7.66 4.80
CA THR A 111 3.08 7.12 4.79
C THR A 111 3.40 6.56 6.16
N ARG A 112 4.05 5.39 6.18
CA ARG A 112 4.48 4.79 7.45
C ARG A 112 5.68 5.55 8.00
N GLU A 113 5.67 5.78 9.31
CA GLU A 113 6.90 6.15 10.00
C GLU A 113 7.89 4.97 10.04
N ALA A 114 9.18 5.27 10.19
CA ALA A 114 10.23 4.27 10.13
C ALA A 114 10.07 3.19 11.22
N GLY A 115 9.66 1.99 10.81
CA GLY A 115 9.46 0.85 11.73
C GLY A 115 8.08 0.80 12.38
N GLU A 116 7.15 1.69 12.00
CA GLU A 116 5.77 1.67 12.47
C GLU A 116 5.02 0.44 11.94
N ASP A 117 4.20 -0.17 12.80
CA ASP A 117 3.31 -1.25 12.36
C ASP A 117 2.21 -0.65 11.47
N PRO A 118 1.93 -1.24 10.29
CA PRO A 118 0.88 -0.74 9.42
C PRO A 118 -0.51 -0.62 10.07
N ASP A 119 -0.83 -1.41 11.11
CA ASP A 119 -2.10 -1.26 11.85
C ASP A 119 -2.16 0.05 12.64
N VAL A 120 -1.01 0.51 13.16
CA VAL A 120 -0.89 1.78 13.90
C VAL A 120 -1.03 2.94 12.92
N THR A 121 -0.30 2.89 11.80
CA THR A 121 -0.41 3.87 10.73
C THR A 121 -1.86 3.96 10.24
N ALA A 122 -2.51 2.84 9.94
CA ALA A 122 -3.90 2.81 9.49
C ALA A 122 -4.87 3.46 10.48
N ALA A 123 -4.70 3.22 11.79
CA ALA A 123 -5.56 3.80 12.81
C ALA A 123 -5.38 5.32 12.98
N ARG A 124 -4.17 5.82 12.77
CA ARG A 124 -3.84 7.25 12.81
C ARG A 124 -4.39 7.97 11.58
N GLU A 125 -3.99 7.51 10.39
CA GLU A 125 -4.30 8.14 9.09
C GLU A 125 -5.80 8.30 8.86
N VAL A 126 -6.60 7.29 9.26
CA VAL A 126 -8.04 7.37 9.09
C VAL A 126 -8.66 8.56 9.84
N ARG A 127 -8.08 8.96 10.98
CA ARG A 127 -8.55 10.10 11.78
C ARG A 127 -8.07 11.43 11.24
N GLU A 128 -6.85 11.49 10.73
CA GLU A 128 -6.23 12.70 10.20
C GLU A 128 -6.90 13.12 8.89
N GLU A 129 -7.08 12.19 7.95
CA GLU A 129 -7.61 12.52 6.64
C GLU A 129 -9.14 12.55 6.57
N THR A 130 -9.83 11.77 7.43
CA THR A 130 -11.30 11.69 7.37
C THR A 130 -12.04 12.33 8.54
N GLY A 131 -11.35 12.58 9.66
CA GLY A 131 -11.97 13.04 10.90
C GLY A 131 -12.71 11.94 11.70
N TYR A 132 -12.67 10.68 11.26
CA TYR A 132 -13.30 9.55 11.93
C TYR A 132 -12.26 8.58 12.48
N ALA A 133 -12.53 7.99 13.64
CA ALA A 133 -11.84 6.79 14.10
C ALA A 133 -12.66 5.55 13.72
N ALA A 134 -11.97 4.49 13.31
CA ALA A 134 -12.58 3.19 13.07
C ALA A 134 -12.74 2.41 14.38
N GLY A 135 -13.89 1.75 14.56
CA GLY A 135 -14.06 0.72 15.60
C GLY A 135 -13.51 -0.63 15.15
N THR A 136 -13.52 -0.88 13.84
CA THR A 136 -13.02 -2.13 13.24
C THR A 136 -12.06 -1.82 12.08
N LEU A 137 -10.87 -2.42 12.14
CA LEU A 137 -9.86 -2.39 11.06
C LEU A 137 -9.55 -3.81 10.60
N VAL A 138 -9.73 -4.07 9.30
CA VAL A 138 -9.49 -5.38 8.68
C VAL A 138 -8.46 -5.27 7.57
N ARG A 139 -7.34 -5.98 7.68
CA ARG A 139 -6.35 -6.08 6.59
C ARG A 139 -6.96 -6.79 5.37
N LEU A 140 -6.97 -6.11 4.22
CA LEU A 140 -7.45 -6.63 2.94
C LEU A 140 -6.35 -7.29 2.10
N GLY A 141 -5.11 -6.83 2.26
CA GLY A 141 -3.95 -7.30 1.51
C GLY A 141 -2.89 -6.21 1.34
N GLY A 142 -2.10 -6.29 0.27
CA GLY A 142 -1.13 -5.28 -0.08
C GLY A 142 -0.64 -5.40 -1.52
N ALA A 143 0.03 -4.35 -2.01
CA ALA A 143 0.56 -4.27 -3.36
C ALA A 143 1.84 -3.43 -3.42
N TRP A 144 2.75 -3.83 -4.32
CA TRP A 144 3.86 -2.98 -4.75
C TRP A 144 3.37 -2.01 -5.82
N MET A 145 3.68 -0.72 -5.70
CA MET A 145 3.16 0.30 -6.61
C MET A 145 3.98 0.41 -7.89
N ALA A 146 5.32 0.42 -7.76
CA ALA A 146 6.21 0.53 -8.91
C ALA A 146 7.49 -0.32 -8.71
N PRO A 147 7.38 -1.66 -8.60
CA PRO A 147 8.50 -2.54 -8.22
C PRO A 147 9.68 -2.56 -9.21
N GLY A 148 9.55 -1.91 -10.37
CA GLY A 148 10.66 -1.70 -11.30
C GLY A 148 11.72 -0.71 -10.79
N PHE A 149 11.35 0.22 -9.91
CA PHE A 149 12.26 1.25 -9.39
C PHE A 149 11.92 1.77 -7.98
N CYS A 150 10.74 1.50 -7.43
CA CYS A 150 10.33 2.00 -6.12
C CYS A 150 10.08 0.85 -5.14
N SER A 151 10.55 0.99 -3.91
CA SER A 151 10.29 0.04 -2.82
C SER A 151 8.99 0.33 -2.05
N GLU A 152 8.05 1.07 -2.62
CA GLU A 152 6.77 1.35 -1.98
C GLU A 152 5.86 0.12 -2.02
N TYR A 153 5.55 -0.38 -0.82
CA TYR A 153 4.50 -1.34 -0.58
C TYR A 153 3.37 -0.68 0.22
N ILE A 154 2.14 -0.81 -0.29
CA ILE A 154 0.94 -0.30 0.38
C ILE A 154 0.18 -1.46 1.02
N HIS A 155 -0.12 -1.33 2.32
CA HIS A 155 -1.03 -2.23 3.05
C HIS A 155 -2.47 -1.69 2.98
N TYR A 156 -3.41 -2.51 2.55
CA TYR A 156 -4.80 -2.10 2.39
C TYR A 156 -5.67 -2.56 3.54
N TYR A 157 -6.56 -1.67 3.98
CA TYR A 157 -7.47 -1.88 5.09
C TYR A 157 -8.92 -1.61 4.72
N LEU A 158 -9.84 -2.28 5.39
CA LEU A 158 -11.24 -1.87 5.53
C LEU A 158 -11.42 -1.31 6.93
N ALA A 159 -11.87 -0.06 7.02
CA ALA A 159 -12.21 0.66 8.24
C ALA A 159 -13.74 0.80 8.31
N THR A 160 -14.33 0.32 9.40
CA THR A 160 -15.78 0.33 9.65
C THR A 160 -16.05 0.70 11.12
N ASP A 161 -17.33 0.81 11.48
CA ASP A 161 -17.78 1.24 12.82
C ASP A 161 -17.24 2.64 13.17
N LEU A 162 -17.46 3.59 12.24
CA LEU A 162 -16.88 4.92 12.31
C LEU A 162 -17.51 5.76 13.43
N ARG A 163 -16.65 6.48 14.17
CA ARG A 163 -17.04 7.53 15.12
C ARG A 163 -16.25 8.80 14.83
N HIS A 164 -16.90 9.96 14.94
CA HIS A 164 -16.20 11.24 14.76
C HIS A 164 -15.18 11.44 15.89
N ASP A 165 -13.90 11.54 15.55
CA ASP A 165 -12.76 11.59 16.49
C ASP A 165 -11.51 12.10 15.75
N PRO A 166 -11.51 13.37 15.28
CA PRO A 166 -10.52 13.89 14.37
C PRO A 166 -9.15 14.08 15.02
N LEU A 167 -8.11 13.90 14.23
CA LEU A 167 -6.75 14.36 14.52
C LEU A 167 -6.39 15.52 13.57
N PRO A 168 -5.43 16.39 13.93
CA PRO A 168 -4.89 17.37 13.00
C PRO A 168 -4.28 16.67 11.77
N GLN A 169 -4.53 17.21 10.58
CA GLN A 169 -3.82 16.81 9.36
C GLN A 169 -2.33 17.17 9.45
N ASP A 170 -1.51 16.49 8.66
CA ASP A 170 -0.10 16.83 8.52
C ASP A 170 0.10 18.20 7.85
N HIS A 171 1.25 18.83 8.12
CA HIS A 171 1.54 20.20 7.69
C HIS A 171 1.64 20.39 6.17
N ASP A 172 1.90 19.31 5.43
CA ASP A 172 1.96 19.28 3.97
C ASP A 172 0.66 18.78 3.32
N GLU A 173 -0.39 18.58 4.13
CA GLU A 173 -1.70 18.18 3.66
C GLU A 173 -2.73 19.31 3.77
N TYR A 174 -3.65 19.33 2.81
CA TYR A 174 -4.80 20.23 2.82
C TYR A 174 -6.00 19.49 2.24
N ILE A 175 -6.61 18.66 3.08
CA ILE A 175 -7.71 17.79 2.69
C ILE A 175 -9.01 18.41 3.20
N ALA A 176 -9.95 18.65 2.28
CA ALA A 176 -11.29 19.08 2.65
C ALA A 176 -12.09 17.94 3.30
N GLU A 177 -13.32 18.25 3.73
CA GLU A 177 -14.26 17.22 4.22
C GLU A 177 -14.42 16.06 3.22
N PRO A 178 -14.41 14.79 3.69
CA PRO A 178 -14.49 13.62 2.81
C PRO A 178 -15.76 13.57 1.95
N ILE A 179 -15.58 13.18 0.69
CA ILE A 179 -16.64 12.95 -0.28
C ILE A 179 -17.21 11.55 -0.04
N ARG A 180 -18.52 11.44 0.21
CA ARG A 180 -19.19 10.15 0.35
C ARG A 180 -19.63 9.61 -0.99
N MET A 181 -19.09 8.46 -1.38
CA MET A 181 -19.41 7.81 -2.65
C MET A 181 -19.83 6.36 -2.44
N THR A 182 -20.93 5.94 -3.08
CA THR A 182 -21.25 4.51 -3.20
C THR A 182 -20.24 3.82 -4.11
N VAL A 183 -20.08 2.50 -3.96
CA VAL A 183 -19.23 1.71 -4.86
C VAL A 183 -19.61 1.92 -6.33
N GLY A 184 -20.90 1.99 -6.65
CA GLY A 184 -21.36 2.24 -8.03
C GLY A 184 -20.98 3.63 -8.56
N GLN A 185 -20.95 4.67 -7.72
CA GLN A 185 -20.44 5.99 -8.11
C GLN A 185 -18.93 5.97 -8.35
N ILE A 186 -18.19 5.22 -7.53
CA ILE A 186 -16.74 5.05 -7.69
C ILE A 186 -16.44 4.32 -9.00
N GLU A 187 -17.12 3.21 -9.28
CA GLU A 187 -16.99 2.47 -10.54
C GLU A 187 -17.32 3.36 -11.75
N ALA A 188 -18.42 4.11 -11.70
CA ALA A 188 -18.77 5.04 -12.77
C ALA A 188 -17.72 6.14 -12.99
N ALA A 189 -17.14 6.67 -11.91
CA ALA A 189 -16.07 7.67 -11.99
C ALA A 189 -14.75 7.08 -12.53
N ILE A 190 -14.45 5.82 -12.22
CA ILE A 190 -13.32 5.09 -12.82
C ILE A 190 -13.55 4.92 -14.32
N ASP A 191 -14.73 4.47 -14.74
CA ASP A 191 -15.09 4.28 -16.15
C ASP A 191 -15.04 5.59 -16.94
N ALA A 192 -15.36 6.72 -16.30
CA ALA A 192 -15.26 8.06 -16.87
C ALA A 192 -13.84 8.63 -16.89
N GLY A 193 -12.86 7.98 -16.24
CA GLY A 193 -11.49 8.51 -16.09
C GLY A 193 -11.37 9.64 -15.08
N GLU A 194 -12.32 9.78 -14.16
CA GLU A 194 -12.30 10.79 -13.09
C GLU A 194 -11.58 10.27 -11.83
N ILE A 195 -11.55 8.95 -11.64
CA ILE A 195 -10.72 8.27 -10.61
C ILE A 195 -9.67 7.43 -11.33
N GLU A 196 -8.42 7.86 -11.22
CA GLU A 196 -7.27 7.23 -11.90
C GLU A 196 -6.18 6.78 -10.91
N ASP A 197 -6.40 7.01 -9.61
CA ASP A 197 -5.46 6.66 -8.57
C ASP A 197 -5.35 5.13 -8.38
N SER A 198 -4.14 4.60 -8.54
CA SER A 198 -3.90 3.15 -8.56
C SER A 198 -4.27 2.45 -7.25
N LYS A 199 -4.03 3.08 -6.09
CA LYS A 199 -4.38 2.47 -4.81
C LYS A 199 -5.90 2.35 -4.64
N THR A 200 -6.65 3.35 -5.11
CA THR A 200 -8.11 3.29 -5.15
C THR A 200 -8.62 2.12 -6.00
N LEU A 201 -8.07 1.92 -7.21
CA LEU A 201 -8.44 0.80 -8.09
C LEU A 201 -8.13 -0.57 -7.45
N ILE A 202 -6.95 -0.70 -6.81
CA ILE A 202 -6.53 -1.93 -6.13
C ILE A 202 -7.46 -2.24 -4.94
N ALA A 203 -7.84 -1.22 -4.17
CA ALA A 203 -8.72 -1.37 -3.01
C ALA A 203 -10.09 -1.93 -3.40
N LEU A 204 -10.67 -1.48 -4.51
CA LEU A 204 -11.91 -2.03 -5.08
C LEU A 204 -11.80 -3.55 -5.29
N SER A 205 -10.73 -3.99 -5.95
CA SER A 205 -10.47 -5.40 -6.24
C SER A 205 -10.27 -6.22 -4.96
N LEU A 206 -9.50 -5.71 -4.00
CA LEU A 206 -9.24 -6.38 -2.74
C LEU A 206 -10.51 -6.51 -1.88
N LEU A 207 -11.34 -5.46 -1.80
CA LEU A 207 -12.59 -5.49 -1.05
C LEU A 207 -13.59 -6.46 -1.69
N ALA A 208 -13.74 -6.44 -3.02
CA ALA A 208 -14.62 -7.37 -3.73
C ALA A 208 -14.26 -8.83 -3.42
N ARG A 209 -12.95 -9.16 -3.43
CA ARG A 209 -12.44 -10.48 -3.04
C ARG A 209 -12.72 -10.82 -1.58
N HIS A 210 -12.56 -9.85 -0.68
CA HIS A 210 -12.85 -10.02 0.75
C HIS A 210 -14.33 -10.37 0.97
N ARG A 211 -15.24 -9.57 0.40
CA ARG A 211 -16.70 -9.78 0.49
C ARG A 211 -17.15 -11.12 -0.11
N ALA A 212 -16.62 -11.49 -1.27
CA ALA A 212 -16.92 -12.78 -1.90
C ALA A 212 -16.44 -13.99 -1.06
N ARG A 213 -15.41 -13.83 -0.24
CA ARG A 213 -14.99 -14.87 0.72
C ARG A 213 -15.92 -14.93 1.92
N ALA A 214 -16.30 -13.79 2.49
CA ALA A 214 -17.24 -13.72 3.61
C ALA A 214 -18.60 -14.34 3.27
N GLY A 215 -19.16 -14.01 2.09
CA GLY A 215 -20.45 -14.58 1.64
C GLY A 215 -20.42 -16.10 1.45
N ARG A 216 -19.30 -16.66 0.98
CA ARG A 216 -19.12 -18.13 0.86
C ARG A 216 -19.02 -18.83 2.21
N LEU A 217 -18.40 -18.19 3.20
CA LEU A 217 -18.29 -18.74 4.55
C LEU A 217 -19.63 -18.73 5.29
N ALA A 218 -20.43 -17.68 5.11
CA ALA A 218 -21.79 -17.59 5.65
C ALA A 218 -22.70 -18.70 5.07
N GLY A 219 -22.72 -18.84 3.74
CA GLY A 219 -23.56 -19.85 3.06
C GLY A 219 -23.12 -21.31 3.26
N ASN A 220 -21.97 -21.58 3.89
CA ASN A 220 -21.56 -22.94 4.30
C ASN A 220 -21.97 -23.27 5.75
N ARG A 221 -22.13 -22.26 6.61
CA ARG A 221 -22.59 -22.45 8.01
C ARG A 221 -24.09 -22.72 8.11
N GLU A 222 -24.87 -22.24 7.15
CA GLU A 222 -26.32 -22.50 7.07
C GLU A 222 -26.69 -23.88 6.52
N ARG A 223 -25.69 -24.66 6.06
CA ARG A 223 -25.87 -26.00 5.46
C ARG A 223 -25.36 -27.15 6.35
N GLN A 224 -24.95 -26.86 7.58
CA GLN A 224 -24.59 -27.84 8.61
C GLN A 224 -25.60 -27.79 9.75
#